data_AF-A0A3D6EJX5-F1
#
_entry.id   AF-A0A3D6EJX5-F1
#
_cell.length_a   1.000
_cell.length_b   1.000
_cell.length_c   1.000
_cell.angle_alpha   90.00
_cell.angle_beta   90.00
_cell.angle_gamma   90.00
#
_symmetry.space_group_name_H-M   'P 1'
#
loop_
_entity.id
_entity.type
_entity.pdbx_description
1 polymer ?
#
loop_
_entity_poly.entity_id
_entity_poly.type
_entity_poly.pdbx_seq_one_letter_code
_entity_poly.pdbx_strand_id
1 'polypeptide(L)'
;MTSRIRPAAAALSGFLLVLAASARAEVLEGRVTDGRRGLPGVRVYPDRQPRISPAGDPPLAITDAEGRFRLDLDPQDTVLAVEKDGWRRDLVPATEWREDIPLKPESRHRTESVFIVRLDFTDEPSQLPDGALRELVFSRRPGVASAANYLYEVSKGALSLVEGRFLSLRSADHPAPRTDDHKQAMAAWVLERLQGENLGACDRLDNRTGALKPDGKPDHLWIITPGAPQSLTADESHLKAVSLLLPLPWNRARRWPLLFLTEEVPLGNIVHEAFHAMGEHRVDDLYLDCDDPLTTGIWDLMDAGQYRGWDR
;
A
#
# COMPACT_ATOMS: atom_id res chain seq x y z
N MET A 1 49.12 22.55 59.16
CA MET A 1 48.66 21.14 59.11
C MET A 1 47.90 20.84 60.39
N THR A 2 46.57 20.80 60.34
CA THR A 2 45.68 20.14 61.32
C THR A 2 44.25 20.20 60.79
N SER A 3 43.43 19.26 61.22
CA SER A 3 42.29 18.69 60.51
C SER A 3 40.93 19.15 61.03
N ARG A 4 39.90 19.03 60.16
CA ARG A 4 38.44 18.76 60.39
C ARG A 4 37.69 19.76 61.31
N ILE A 5 36.45 20.15 61.02
CA ILE A 5 35.20 19.39 61.15
C ILE A 5 34.07 20.17 60.43
N ARG A 6 33.16 19.46 59.74
CA ARG A 6 31.87 19.97 59.22
C ARG A 6 30.80 20.03 60.34
N PRO A 7 29.78 20.90 60.20
CA PRO A 7 28.42 20.38 59.95
C PRO A 7 27.71 21.17 58.83
N ALA A 8 27.16 20.52 57.81
CA ALA A 8 25.75 20.09 57.71
C ALA A 8 24.74 21.25 57.77
N ALA A 9 24.35 21.76 56.60
CA ALA A 9 23.14 22.55 56.39
C ALA A 9 22.47 22.08 55.10
N ALA A 10 21.15 21.91 55.20
CA ALA A 10 20.31 21.12 54.32
C ALA A 10 20.22 21.65 52.88
N ALA A 11 20.38 20.74 51.92
CA ALA A 11 19.94 20.97 50.55
C ALA A 11 18.44 20.66 50.48
N LEU A 12 17.65 21.67 50.15
CA LEU A 12 16.23 21.53 49.85
C LEU A 12 16.05 20.48 48.73
N SER A 13 15.35 19.40 49.07
CA SER A 13 14.73 18.51 48.09
C SER A 13 13.67 19.29 47.32
N GLY A 14 14.07 19.85 46.17
CA GLY A 14 13.15 20.27 45.12
C GLY A 14 12.45 19.03 44.58
N PHE A 15 11.30 18.72 45.17
CA PHE A 15 10.39 17.71 44.67
C PHE A 15 9.87 18.20 43.32
N LEU A 16 10.52 17.75 42.24
CA LEU A 16 10.00 17.81 40.88
C LEU A 16 8.73 16.96 40.86
N LEU A 17 7.60 17.59 41.21
CA LEU A 17 6.28 17.12 40.81
C LEU A 17 6.20 17.26 39.28
N VAL A 18 6.75 16.27 38.58
CA VAL A 18 6.31 15.97 37.22
C VAL A 18 4.90 15.44 37.39
N LEU A 19 3.92 16.34 37.27
CA LEU A 19 2.55 15.97 36.98
C LEU A 19 2.58 15.17 35.68
N ALA A 20 2.60 13.85 35.79
CA ALA A 20 2.10 12.98 34.75
C ALA A 20 0.61 13.30 34.63
N ALA A 21 0.28 14.31 33.82
CA ALA A 21 -1.06 14.43 33.28
C ALA A 21 -1.27 13.16 32.47
N SER A 22 -1.93 12.17 33.07
CA SER A 22 -2.60 11.11 32.33
C SER A 22 -3.62 11.83 31.46
N ALA A 23 -3.20 12.21 30.26
CA ALA A 23 -4.09 12.77 29.27
C ALA A 23 -5.12 11.68 28.99
N ARG A 24 -6.32 11.87 29.54
CA ARG A 24 -7.43 10.95 29.29
C ARG A 24 -7.75 11.08 27.81
N ALA A 25 -7.88 9.93 27.13
CA ALA A 25 -8.43 9.90 25.79
C ALA A 25 -9.75 10.68 25.78
N GLU A 26 -9.88 11.61 24.83
CA GLU A 26 -11.12 12.33 24.61
C GLU A 26 -12.04 11.41 23.80
N VAL A 27 -13.27 11.23 24.25
CA VAL A 27 -14.22 10.43 23.49
C VAL A 27 -15.00 11.33 22.56
N LEU A 28 -14.75 11.17 21.26
CA LEU A 28 -15.50 11.86 20.22
C LEU A 28 -16.72 11.05 19.83
N GLU A 29 -17.88 11.69 19.86
CA GLU A 29 -19.10 11.19 19.23
C GLU A 29 -19.43 12.07 18.03
N GLY A 30 -19.73 11.44 16.90
CA GLY A 30 -20.02 12.16 15.67
C GLY A 30 -20.96 11.38 14.76
N ARG A 31 -21.23 11.96 13.59
CA ARG A 31 -22.11 11.37 12.59
C ARG A 31 -21.58 11.64 11.18
N VAL A 32 -21.55 10.59 10.36
CA VAL A 32 -21.25 10.68 8.94
C VAL A 32 -22.54 10.57 8.13
N THR A 33 -22.69 11.42 7.12
CA THR A 33 -23.89 11.48 6.28
C THR A 33 -23.55 11.47 4.79
N ASP A 34 -24.54 11.18 3.96
CA ASP A 34 -24.50 11.42 2.50
C ASP A 34 -24.90 12.86 2.12
N GLY A 35 -24.94 13.77 3.10
CA GLY A 35 -25.52 15.11 2.99
C GLY A 35 -27.02 15.17 3.28
N ARG A 36 -27.69 14.04 3.54
CA ARG A 36 -29.12 13.99 3.92
C ARG A 36 -29.41 12.99 5.05
N ARG A 37 -28.90 11.77 4.92
CA ARG A 37 -29.14 10.63 5.82
C ARG A 37 -27.83 10.13 6.41
N GLY A 38 -27.95 9.43 7.53
CA GLY A 38 -26.83 8.72 8.13
C GLY A 38 -26.25 7.69 7.17
N LEU A 39 -24.93 7.59 7.12
CA LEU A 39 -24.23 6.68 6.23
C LEU A 39 -23.60 5.53 7.04
N PRO A 40 -24.09 4.29 6.92
CA PRO A 40 -23.57 3.15 7.68
C PRO A 40 -22.28 2.56 7.09
N GLY A 41 -21.50 1.90 7.94
CA GLY A 41 -20.31 1.17 7.54
C GLY A 41 -19.18 2.08 7.04
N VAL A 42 -19.15 3.33 7.47
CA VAL A 42 -18.04 4.27 7.24
C VAL A 42 -17.00 4.02 8.30
N ARG A 43 -15.74 3.92 7.88
CA ARG A 43 -14.59 3.79 8.76
C ARG A 43 -14.10 5.17 9.17
N VAL A 44 -13.97 5.41 10.47
CA VAL A 44 -13.51 6.67 11.04
C VAL A 44 -12.36 6.38 11.99
N TYR A 45 -11.19 6.98 11.76
CA TYR A 45 -9.99 6.78 12.58
C TYR A 45 -9.08 8.01 12.53
N PRO A 46 -8.22 8.24 13.53
CA PRO A 46 -7.29 9.35 13.50
C PRO A 46 -6.20 9.14 12.43
N ASP A 47 -5.95 10.19 11.65
CA ASP A 47 -4.91 10.21 10.64
C ASP A 47 -3.55 10.56 11.27
N ARG A 48 -2.91 9.56 11.90
CA ARG A 48 -1.67 9.75 12.65
C ARG A 48 -0.42 9.72 11.77
N GLN A 49 0.59 10.49 12.17
CA GLN A 49 1.94 10.45 11.61
C GLN A 49 2.92 9.81 12.62
N PRO A 50 3.95 9.07 12.15
CA PRO A 50 4.18 8.66 10.77
C PRO A 50 3.16 7.61 10.32
N ARG A 51 2.73 7.68 9.06
CA ARG A 51 1.87 6.65 8.43
C ARG A 51 2.60 5.35 8.07
N ILE A 52 3.90 5.27 8.36
CA ILE A 52 4.71 4.08 8.12
C ILE A 52 4.81 3.35 9.45
N SER A 53 4.09 2.23 9.56
CA SER A 53 4.08 1.33 10.72
C SER A 53 3.81 2.05 12.05
N PRO A 54 2.58 2.49 12.31
CA PRO A 54 2.25 3.08 13.60
C PRO A 54 2.58 2.08 14.72
N ALA A 55 3.04 2.58 15.88
CA ALA A 55 3.47 1.74 17.00
C ALA A 55 2.37 0.79 17.51
N GLY A 56 1.11 1.09 17.17
CA GLY A 56 -0.04 0.20 17.25
C GLY A 56 -1.13 0.71 16.31
N ASP A 57 -2.11 -0.14 16.01
CA ASP A 57 -3.25 0.23 15.19
C ASP A 57 -3.98 1.43 15.82
N PRO A 58 -4.27 2.49 15.05
CA PRO A 58 -5.06 3.59 15.59
C PRO A 58 -6.49 3.10 15.88
N PRO A 59 -7.19 3.72 16.84
CA PRO A 59 -8.56 3.36 17.13
C PRO A 59 -9.42 3.55 15.88
N LEU A 60 -10.35 2.61 15.67
CA LEU A 60 -11.24 2.60 14.51
C LEU A 60 -12.68 2.48 14.98
N ALA A 61 -13.52 3.39 14.50
CA ALA A 61 -14.97 3.28 14.60
C ALA A 61 -15.58 2.96 13.23
N ILE A 62 -16.65 2.16 13.24
CA ILE A 62 -17.48 1.89 12.06
C ILE A 62 -18.87 2.47 12.35
N THR A 63 -19.37 3.32 11.46
CA THR A 63 -20.66 3.97 11.68
C THR A 63 -21.83 2.98 11.66
N ASP A 64 -22.80 3.22 12.53
CA ASP A 64 -24.06 2.46 12.60
C ASP A 64 -25.06 2.84 11.49
N ALA A 65 -26.29 2.30 11.57
CA ALA A 65 -27.37 2.55 10.62
C ALA A 65 -27.74 4.03 10.48
N GLU A 66 -27.60 4.81 11.55
CA GLU A 66 -27.86 6.24 11.61
C GLU A 66 -26.63 7.09 11.26
N GLY A 67 -25.51 6.45 10.91
CA GLY A 67 -24.24 7.08 10.57
C GLY A 67 -23.44 7.52 11.78
N ARG A 68 -23.82 7.13 13.01
CA ARG A 68 -23.16 7.58 14.24
C ARG A 68 -21.93 6.74 14.54
N PHE A 69 -20.94 7.37 15.15
CA PHE A 69 -19.75 6.70 15.64
C PHE A 69 -19.33 7.27 16.99
N ARG A 70 -18.58 6.46 17.75
CA ARG A 70 -17.89 6.85 18.97
C ARG A 70 -16.45 6.38 18.87
N LEU A 71 -15.50 7.29 19.10
CA LEU A 71 -14.08 7.06 18.89
C LEU A 71 -13.27 7.67 20.03
N ASP A 72 -12.41 6.88 20.65
CA ASP A 72 -11.47 7.37 21.66
C ASP A 72 -10.26 7.98 20.94
N LEU A 73 -9.95 9.24 21.25
CA LEU A 73 -8.89 10.01 20.62
C LEU A 73 -7.82 10.40 21.64
N ASP A 74 -6.57 10.36 21.19
CA ASP A 74 -5.46 10.93 21.95
C ASP A 74 -5.40 12.45 21.74
N PRO A 75 -4.86 13.23 22.68
CA PRO A 75 -4.80 14.69 22.56
C PRO A 75 -4.05 15.22 21.33
N GLN A 76 -3.14 14.42 20.77
CA GLN A 76 -2.40 14.77 19.55
C GLN A 76 -3.17 14.49 18.25
N ASP A 77 -4.31 13.80 18.32
CA ASP A 77 -5.14 13.54 17.16
C ASP A 77 -5.83 14.85 16.74
N THR A 78 -5.54 15.30 15.52
CA THR A 78 -6.02 16.60 15.01
C THR A 78 -6.77 16.48 13.69
N VAL A 79 -6.73 15.31 13.06
CA VAL A 79 -7.40 14.99 11.79
C VAL A 79 -7.97 13.58 11.85
N LEU A 80 -9.19 13.39 11.33
CA LEU A 80 -9.79 12.09 11.10
C LEU A 80 -9.73 11.72 9.63
N ALA A 81 -9.35 10.49 9.33
CA ALA A 81 -9.62 9.87 8.04
C ALA A 81 -11.03 9.27 8.07
N VAL A 82 -11.81 9.57 7.03
CA VAL A 82 -13.19 9.10 6.88
C VAL A 82 -13.31 8.39 5.54
N GLU A 83 -13.57 7.08 5.59
CA GLU A 83 -13.43 6.19 4.42
C GLU A 83 -14.60 5.23 4.25
N LYS A 84 -15.04 5.09 3.00
CA LYS A 84 -16.04 4.09 2.59
C LYS A 84 -15.89 3.81 1.09
N ASP A 85 -15.89 2.55 0.69
CA ASP A 85 -15.88 2.18 -0.74
C ASP A 85 -17.10 2.77 -1.46
N GLY A 86 -16.88 3.31 -2.66
CA GLY A 86 -17.88 4.07 -3.42
C GLY A 86 -18.01 5.55 -3.00
N TRP A 87 -17.25 6.01 -2.01
CA TRP A 87 -17.26 7.39 -1.52
C TRP A 87 -15.86 7.98 -1.57
N ARG A 88 -15.81 9.29 -1.75
CA ARG A 88 -14.54 10.03 -1.72
C ARG A 88 -13.99 9.98 -0.29
N ARG A 89 -12.74 9.56 -0.17
CA ARG A 89 -11.98 9.64 1.08
C ARG A 89 -11.86 11.10 1.51
N ASP A 90 -12.07 11.35 2.79
CA ASP A 90 -11.92 12.69 3.37
C ASP A 90 -10.95 12.72 4.56
N LEU A 91 -10.38 13.90 4.79
CA LEU A 91 -9.55 14.23 5.94
C LEU A 91 -10.19 15.40 6.68
N VAL A 92 -10.79 15.11 7.83
CA VAL A 92 -11.62 16.07 8.56
C VAL A 92 -10.84 16.65 9.74
N PRO A 93 -10.54 17.96 9.75
CA PRO A 93 -9.80 18.60 10.85
C PRO A 93 -10.66 18.71 12.12
N ALA A 94 -9.99 18.76 13.28
CA ALA A 94 -10.63 18.82 14.60
C ALA A 94 -11.68 19.92 14.77
N THR A 95 -11.55 21.03 14.05
CA THR A 95 -12.50 22.13 14.06
C THR A 95 -13.88 21.77 13.51
N GLU A 96 -13.99 20.68 12.75
CA GLU A 96 -15.22 20.28 12.04
C GLU A 96 -15.92 19.05 12.67
N TRP A 97 -15.30 18.39 13.66
CA TRP A 97 -15.82 17.12 14.20
C TRP A 97 -17.16 17.20 14.92
N ARG A 98 -17.58 18.39 15.35
CA ARG A 98 -18.82 18.60 16.10
C ARG A 98 -20.06 18.69 15.20
N GLU A 99 -19.86 18.80 13.90
CA GLU A 99 -20.92 18.85 12.90
C GLU A 99 -21.13 17.48 12.26
N ASP A 100 -22.24 17.31 11.52
CA ASP A 100 -22.43 16.14 10.67
C ASP A 100 -21.37 16.18 9.55
N ILE A 101 -20.58 15.11 9.41
CA ILE A 101 -19.51 14.99 8.40
C ILE A 101 -20.13 14.49 7.09
N PRO A 102 -20.22 15.29 6.02
CA PRO A 102 -20.83 14.85 4.76
C PRO A 102 -19.79 14.18 3.85
N LEU A 103 -19.99 12.91 3.51
CA LEU A 103 -19.23 12.25 2.46
C LEU A 103 -19.91 12.44 1.09
N LYS A 104 -19.09 12.50 0.05
CA LYS A 104 -19.56 12.59 -1.35
C LYS A 104 -19.36 11.24 -2.05
N PRO A 105 -20.34 10.75 -2.82
CA PRO A 105 -20.13 9.57 -3.67
C PRO A 105 -18.97 9.80 -4.63
N GLU A 106 -18.11 8.79 -4.81
CA GLU A 106 -17.07 8.81 -5.83
C GLU A 106 -17.57 8.08 -7.07
N SER A 107 -18.09 8.84 -8.03
CA SER A 107 -18.71 8.31 -9.25
C SER A 107 -17.79 7.45 -10.12
N ARG A 108 -16.47 7.60 -9.96
CA ARG A 108 -15.47 6.81 -10.70
C ARG A 108 -14.92 5.65 -9.87
N HIS A 109 -15.50 5.37 -8.70
CA HIS A 109 -15.03 4.31 -7.84
C HIS A 109 -15.00 2.96 -8.56
N ARG A 110 -13.88 2.25 -8.43
CA ARG A 110 -13.67 0.91 -8.96
C ARG A 110 -13.03 0.01 -7.91
N THR A 111 -13.45 -1.25 -7.94
CA THR A 111 -12.77 -2.33 -7.24
C THR A 111 -11.96 -3.12 -8.27
N GLU A 112 -10.65 -3.11 -8.14
CA GLU A 112 -9.71 -3.78 -9.05
C GLU A 112 -9.10 -5.00 -8.34
N SER A 113 -9.20 -6.15 -8.99
CA SER A 113 -8.81 -7.44 -8.41
C SER A 113 -7.47 -7.89 -8.97
N VAL A 114 -6.50 -8.13 -8.09
CA VAL A 114 -5.16 -8.57 -8.49
C VAL A 114 -5.10 -10.09 -8.56
N PHE A 115 -4.51 -10.60 -9.64
CA PHE A 115 -4.10 -11.99 -9.77
C PHE A 115 -2.63 -12.08 -9.36
N ILE A 116 -2.35 -12.63 -8.18
CA ILE A 116 -0.98 -12.91 -7.72
C ILE A 116 -0.57 -14.31 -8.19
N VAL A 117 0.60 -14.38 -8.83
CA VAL A 117 1.33 -15.62 -9.06
C VAL A 117 2.56 -15.60 -8.18
N ARG A 118 2.61 -16.49 -7.19
CA ARG A 118 3.80 -16.70 -6.36
C ARG A 118 4.62 -17.83 -6.92
N LEU A 119 5.88 -17.55 -7.20
CA LEU A 119 6.84 -18.53 -7.71
C LEU A 119 7.66 -19.12 -6.58
N ASP A 120 7.95 -20.41 -6.70
CA ASP A 120 8.95 -21.13 -5.94
C ASP A 120 9.92 -21.84 -6.89
N PHE A 121 11.17 -21.96 -6.46
CA PHE A 121 12.19 -22.72 -7.18
C PHE A 121 12.64 -23.91 -6.35
N THR A 122 13.14 -24.95 -7.02
CA THR A 122 13.58 -26.16 -6.31
C THR A 122 14.63 -25.87 -5.25
N ASP A 123 15.60 -25.02 -5.58
CA ASP A 123 16.76 -24.70 -4.73
C ASP A 123 16.63 -23.36 -3.98
N GLU A 124 15.57 -22.60 -4.27
CA GLU A 124 15.33 -21.27 -3.71
C GLU A 124 13.83 -21.09 -3.46
N PRO A 125 13.32 -21.65 -2.35
CA PRO A 125 11.92 -21.48 -1.97
C PRO A 125 11.67 -20.09 -1.39
N SER A 126 10.42 -19.67 -1.45
CA SER A 126 9.90 -18.51 -0.75
C SER A 126 10.20 -18.56 0.74
N GLN A 127 10.66 -17.44 1.29
CA GLN A 127 10.99 -17.27 2.71
C GLN A 127 9.89 -16.53 3.49
N LEU A 128 9.01 -15.80 2.80
CA LEU A 128 7.95 -15.02 3.46
C LEU A 128 6.61 -15.76 3.44
N PRO A 129 5.86 -15.80 4.56
CA PRO A 129 4.53 -16.41 4.55
C PRO A 129 3.57 -15.63 3.65
N ASP A 130 2.63 -16.32 2.99
CA ASP A 130 1.64 -15.66 2.12
C ASP A 130 0.83 -14.58 2.85
N GLY A 131 0.60 -14.74 4.16
CA GLY A 131 -0.08 -13.74 4.97
C GLY A 131 0.63 -12.40 5.00
N ALA A 132 1.97 -12.38 5.05
CA ALA A 132 2.76 -11.15 5.04
C ALA A 132 2.68 -10.45 3.68
N LEU A 133 2.74 -11.20 2.58
CA LEU A 133 2.56 -10.65 1.24
C LEU A 133 1.13 -10.08 1.06
N ARG A 134 0.10 -10.83 1.50
CA ARG A 134 -1.29 -10.35 1.45
C ARG A 134 -1.49 -9.09 2.28
N GLU A 135 -0.84 -8.99 3.44
CA GLU A 135 -0.90 -7.80 4.27
C GLU A 135 -0.23 -6.61 3.57
N LEU A 136 0.97 -6.80 3.01
CA LEU A 136 1.69 -5.77 2.26
C LEU A 136 0.91 -5.29 1.03
N VAL A 137 0.18 -6.17 0.35
CA VAL A 137 -0.54 -5.82 -0.88
C VAL A 137 -1.96 -5.33 -0.60
N PHE A 138 -2.75 -6.07 0.18
CA PHE A 138 -4.20 -5.91 0.27
C PHE A 138 -4.72 -5.38 1.61
N SER A 139 -3.86 -5.19 2.62
CA SER A 139 -4.34 -4.67 3.90
C SER A 139 -5.00 -3.30 3.69
N ARG A 140 -6.21 -3.14 4.21
CA ARG A 140 -6.85 -1.82 4.35
C ARG A 140 -6.90 -1.37 5.78
N ARG A 141 -6.13 -1.99 6.70
CA ARG A 141 -6.10 -1.61 8.12
C ARG A 141 -5.61 -0.15 8.25
N PRO A 142 -6.20 0.66 9.14
CA PRO A 142 -5.79 2.06 9.32
C PRO A 142 -4.28 2.21 9.58
N GLY A 143 -3.62 3.12 8.87
CA GLY A 143 -2.20 3.43 9.07
C GLY A 143 -1.20 2.36 8.64
N VAL A 144 -1.65 1.21 8.11
CA VAL A 144 -0.72 0.19 7.58
C VAL A 144 -0.16 0.63 6.24
N ALA A 145 1.14 0.44 6.06
CA ALA A 145 1.80 0.63 4.77
C ALA A 145 1.50 -0.58 3.86
N SER A 146 0.53 -0.43 2.96
CA SER A 146 0.17 -1.44 1.96
C SER A 146 -0.16 -0.80 0.61
N ALA A 147 -0.09 -1.60 -0.47
CA ALA A 147 -0.43 -1.12 -1.81
C ALA A 147 -1.91 -0.69 -1.90
N ALA A 148 -2.82 -1.47 -1.32
CA ALA A 148 -4.25 -1.14 -1.28
C ALA A 148 -4.54 0.14 -0.49
N ASN A 149 -3.87 0.38 0.64
CA ASN A 149 -4.00 1.67 1.34
C ASN A 149 -3.45 2.81 0.50
N TYR A 150 -2.23 2.70 0.01
CA TYR A 150 -1.59 3.75 -0.78
C TYR A 150 -2.47 4.16 -1.98
N LEU A 151 -2.89 3.18 -2.79
CA LEU A 151 -3.69 3.41 -4.00
C LEU A 151 -5.08 3.98 -3.68
N TYR A 152 -5.71 3.56 -2.58
CA TYR A 152 -6.96 4.15 -2.14
C TYR A 152 -6.79 5.61 -1.70
N GLU A 153 -5.70 5.93 -1.00
CA GLU A 153 -5.42 7.29 -0.55
C GLU A 153 -5.13 8.25 -1.70
N VAL A 154 -4.21 7.90 -2.60
CA VAL A 154 -3.83 8.76 -3.74
C VAL A 154 -4.97 8.93 -4.74
N SER A 155 -5.82 7.90 -4.89
CA SER A 155 -7.04 7.98 -5.71
C SER A 155 -8.19 8.70 -5.02
N LYS A 156 -8.02 9.11 -3.75
CA LYS A 156 -9.05 9.73 -2.89
C LYS A 156 -10.32 8.87 -2.79
N GLY A 157 -10.16 7.55 -2.71
CA GLY A 157 -11.24 6.57 -2.60
C GLY A 157 -11.83 6.10 -3.94
N ALA A 158 -11.27 6.54 -5.08
CA ALA A 158 -11.73 6.10 -6.40
C ALA A 158 -11.26 4.68 -6.77
N LEU A 159 -10.28 4.12 -6.06
CA LEU A 159 -9.75 2.79 -6.34
C LEU A 159 -9.64 1.97 -5.05
N SER A 160 -10.25 0.79 -5.04
CA SER A 160 -10.04 -0.23 -4.01
C SER A 160 -9.39 -1.45 -4.65
N LEU A 161 -8.15 -1.72 -4.26
CA LEU A 161 -7.40 -2.89 -4.68
C LEU A 161 -7.74 -4.09 -3.77
N VAL A 162 -8.08 -5.22 -4.35
CA VAL A 162 -8.45 -6.44 -3.60
C VAL A 162 -7.75 -7.69 -4.14
N GLU A 163 -7.64 -8.71 -3.30
CA GLU A 163 -7.19 -10.04 -3.73
C GLU A 163 -8.28 -10.64 -4.63
N GLY A 164 -7.94 -10.90 -5.89
CA GLY A 164 -8.81 -11.64 -6.79
C GLY A 164 -8.45 -13.12 -6.79
N ARG A 165 -7.18 -13.43 -7.02
CA ARG A 165 -6.67 -14.81 -7.02
C ARG A 165 -5.22 -14.86 -6.57
N PHE A 166 -4.87 -15.95 -5.91
CA PHE A 166 -3.50 -16.25 -5.48
C PHE A 166 -3.14 -17.66 -5.94
N LEU A 167 -2.14 -17.77 -6.82
CA LEU A 167 -1.70 -19.01 -7.41
C LEU A 167 -0.23 -19.24 -7.09
N SER A 168 0.09 -20.34 -6.41
CA SER A 168 1.47 -20.76 -6.20
C SER A 168 1.90 -21.70 -7.32
N LEU A 169 3.01 -21.38 -7.99
CA LEU A 169 3.62 -22.18 -9.04
C LEU A 169 5.06 -22.52 -8.65
N ARG A 170 5.45 -23.77 -8.86
CA ARG A 170 6.85 -24.20 -8.69
C ARG A 170 7.49 -24.43 -10.05
N SER A 171 8.64 -23.78 -10.29
CA SER A 171 9.46 -24.03 -11.47
C SER A 171 10.54 -25.06 -11.16
N ALA A 172 10.50 -26.20 -11.86
CA ALA A 172 11.58 -27.18 -11.87
C ALA A 172 12.52 -27.01 -13.07
N ASP A 173 12.01 -26.45 -14.18
CA ASP A 173 12.71 -26.41 -15.47
C ASP A 173 13.39 -25.06 -15.76
N HIS A 174 12.98 -24.00 -15.04
CA HIS A 174 13.59 -22.68 -15.15
C HIS A 174 14.26 -22.29 -13.82
N PRO A 175 15.49 -21.76 -13.86
CA PRO A 175 16.16 -21.26 -12.67
C PRO A 175 15.47 -19.99 -12.13
N ALA A 176 15.78 -19.63 -10.90
CA ALA A 176 15.41 -18.34 -10.35
C ALA A 176 15.95 -17.21 -11.27
N PRO A 177 15.14 -16.19 -11.60
CA PRO A 177 15.56 -15.18 -12.54
C PRO A 177 16.67 -14.31 -11.93
N ARG A 178 17.62 -13.91 -12.78
CA ARG A 178 18.82 -13.13 -12.43
C ARG A 178 19.17 -12.08 -13.48
N THR A 179 18.70 -12.29 -14.70
CA THR A 179 18.87 -11.37 -15.84
C THR A 179 17.50 -11.00 -16.39
N ASP A 180 17.43 -9.95 -17.19
CA ASP A 180 16.16 -9.55 -17.84
C ASP A 180 15.63 -10.63 -18.79
N ASP A 181 16.52 -11.34 -19.49
CA ASP A 181 16.14 -12.50 -20.32
C ASP A 181 15.49 -13.61 -19.48
N HIS A 182 16.03 -13.89 -18.28
CA HIS A 182 15.41 -14.86 -17.38
C HIS A 182 14.04 -14.39 -16.89
N LYS A 183 13.88 -13.10 -16.58
CA LYS A 183 12.58 -12.54 -16.16
C LYS A 183 11.54 -12.68 -17.28
N GLN A 184 11.89 -12.32 -18.51
CA GLN A 184 10.99 -12.44 -19.65
C GLN A 184 10.62 -13.90 -19.94
N ALA A 185 11.58 -14.82 -19.89
CA ALA A 185 11.33 -16.25 -20.06
C ALA A 185 10.42 -16.82 -18.96
N MET A 186 10.66 -16.45 -17.70
CA MET A 186 9.82 -16.85 -16.57
C MET A 186 8.41 -16.28 -16.68
N ALA A 187 8.28 -15.00 -17.02
CA ALA A 187 6.98 -14.38 -17.21
C ALA A 187 6.21 -15.06 -18.35
N ALA A 188 6.84 -15.35 -19.50
CA ALA A 188 6.22 -16.08 -20.59
C ALA A 188 5.75 -17.49 -20.15
N TRP A 189 6.57 -18.21 -19.39
CA TRP A 189 6.24 -19.52 -18.82
C TRP A 189 5.05 -19.46 -17.86
N VAL A 190 4.94 -18.40 -17.05
CA VAL A 190 3.75 -18.13 -16.22
C VAL A 190 2.54 -17.89 -17.10
N LEU A 191 2.66 -17.03 -18.13
CA LEU A 191 1.54 -16.72 -19.02
C LEU A 191 0.96 -17.99 -19.65
N GLU A 192 1.81 -18.88 -20.16
CA GLU A 192 1.39 -20.18 -20.72
C GLU A 192 0.57 -21.02 -19.74
N ARG A 193 0.93 -21.01 -18.45
CA ARG A 193 0.21 -21.75 -17.40
C ARG A 193 -1.11 -21.11 -17.00
N LEU A 194 -1.29 -19.82 -17.27
CA LEU A 194 -2.56 -19.15 -17.05
C LEU A 194 -3.56 -19.41 -18.18
N GLN A 195 -3.18 -20.16 -19.23
CA GLN A 195 -4.09 -20.50 -20.31
C GLN A 195 -5.29 -21.31 -19.80
N GLY A 196 -6.49 -20.79 -20.01
CA GLY A 196 -7.72 -21.46 -19.59
C GLY A 196 -8.02 -21.35 -18.09
N GLU A 197 -7.21 -20.60 -17.34
CA GLU A 197 -7.54 -20.28 -15.95
C GLU A 197 -8.85 -19.49 -15.87
N ASN A 198 -9.66 -19.79 -14.85
CA ASN A 198 -10.84 -18.98 -14.55
C ASN A 198 -10.39 -17.67 -13.88
N LEU A 199 -10.50 -16.58 -14.63
CA LEU A 199 -10.05 -15.26 -14.22
C LEU A 199 -11.06 -14.55 -13.32
N GLY A 200 -12.35 -14.88 -13.44
CA GLY A 200 -13.41 -14.34 -12.58
C GLY A 200 -13.36 -12.81 -12.46
N ALA A 201 -13.22 -12.32 -11.23
CA ALA A 201 -13.16 -10.88 -10.94
C ALA A 201 -11.86 -10.19 -11.38
N CYS A 202 -10.83 -10.95 -11.76
CA CYS A 202 -9.57 -10.41 -12.25
C CYS A 202 -9.62 -9.97 -13.72
N ASP A 203 -10.65 -10.31 -14.50
CA ASP A 203 -10.76 -9.90 -15.92
C ASP A 203 -12.08 -9.14 -16.09
N ARG A 204 -12.01 -7.82 -15.93
CA ARG A 204 -13.17 -6.92 -15.99
C ARG A 204 -12.92 -5.71 -16.89
N LEU A 205 -11.67 -5.48 -17.28
CA LEU A 205 -11.23 -4.33 -18.04
C LEU A 205 -10.51 -4.78 -19.30
N ASP A 206 -10.74 -4.04 -20.39
CA ASP A 206 -9.86 -4.13 -21.54
C ASP A 206 -8.69 -3.19 -21.28
N ASN A 207 -7.52 -3.73 -20.88
CA ASN A 207 -6.36 -2.93 -20.45
C ASN A 207 -5.84 -1.97 -21.54
N ARG A 208 -6.19 -2.21 -22.82
CA ARG A 208 -5.80 -1.35 -23.92
C ARG A 208 -6.68 -0.10 -24.01
N THR A 209 -7.96 -0.22 -23.68
CA THR A 209 -8.95 0.86 -23.85
C THR A 209 -9.46 1.44 -22.54
N GLY A 210 -9.25 0.75 -21.42
CA GLY A 210 -9.80 1.09 -20.10
C GLY A 210 -11.31 0.85 -19.96
N ALA A 211 -11.94 0.22 -20.95
CA ALA A 211 -13.37 -0.06 -20.96
C ALA A 211 -13.71 -1.19 -19.96
N LEU A 212 -14.88 -1.09 -19.31
CA LEU A 212 -15.43 -2.12 -18.41
C LEU A 212 -15.95 -3.32 -19.19
N LYS A 213 -15.04 -4.13 -19.72
CA LYS A 213 -15.32 -5.36 -20.45
C LYS A 213 -14.13 -6.31 -20.33
N PRO A 214 -14.35 -7.61 -20.08
CA PRO A 214 -13.26 -8.59 -20.09
C PRO A 214 -12.58 -8.71 -21.45
N ASP A 215 -11.27 -8.93 -21.45
CA ASP A 215 -10.46 -9.08 -22.66
C ASP A 215 -9.64 -10.38 -22.73
N GLY A 216 -9.82 -11.26 -21.73
CA GLY A 216 -9.29 -12.62 -21.71
C GLY A 216 -7.97 -12.78 -20.96
N LYS A 217 -7.61 -11.83 -20.09
CA LYS A 217 -6.44 -11.83 -19.22
C LYS A 217 -6.71 -11.02 -17.95
N PRO A 218 -6.02 -11.30 -16.83
CA PRO A 218 -6.09 -10.46 -15.66
C PRO A 218 -5.76 -8.98 -15.92
N ASP A 219 -6.66 -8.12 -15.46
CA ASP A 219 -6.53 -6.66 -15.40
C ASP A 219 -5.20 -6.28 -14.73
N HIS A 220 -4.84 -7.00 -13.65
CA HIS A 220 -3.57 -6.85 -12.93
C HIS A 220 -2.96 -8.23 -12.63
N LEU A 221 -1.85 -8.57 -13.29
CA LEU A 221 -1.07 -9.78 -13.02
C LEU A 221 0.22 -9.42 -12.29
N TRP A 222 0.39 -9.92 -11.06
CA TRP A 222 1.59 -9.67 -10.25
C TRP A 222 2.32 -10.97 -10.00
N ILE A 223 3.52 -11.09 -10.56
CA ILE A 223 4.40 -12.26 -10.42
C ILE A 223 5.44 -11.95 -9.35
N ILE A 224 5.45 -12.75 -8.29
CA ILE A 224 6.32 -12.59 -7.13
C ILE A 224 7.26 -13.77 -7.04
N THR A 225 8.57 -13.50 -7.01
CA THR A 225 9.63 -14.51 -6.88
C THR A 225 10.32 -14.45 -5.51
N PRO A 226 10.96 -15.53 -5.05
CA PRO A 226 11.80 -15.48 -3.87
C PRO A 226 13.04 -14.60 -4.10
N GLY A 227 13.58 -14.06 -3.01
CA GLY A 227 14.86 -13.37 -3.00
C GLY A 227 14.78 -11.86 -2.72
N ALA A 228 15.97 -11.27 -2.56
CA ALA A 228 16.12 -9.86 -2.24
C ALA A 228 16.02 -8.98 -3.50
N PRO A 229 15.44 -7.77 -3.38
CA PRO A 229 15.36 -6.82 -4.49
C PRO A 229 16.69 -6.08 -4.68
N GLN A 230 17.11 -5.94 -5.93
CA GLN A 230 18.35 -5.24 -6.31
C GLN A 230 18.34 -3.77 -5.92
N SER A 231 17.16 -3.12 -5.91
CA SER A 231 17.00 -1.71 -5.53
C SER A 231 17.49 -1.41 -4.10
N LEU A 232 17.57 -2.43 -3.25
CA LEU A 232 17.97 -2.30 -1.86
C LEU A 232 19.39 -2.83 -1.60
N THR A 233 19.77 -3.90 -2.27
CA THR A 233 21.07 -4.54 -2.04
C THR A 233 22.18 -3.99 -2.90
N ALA A 234 21.84 -3.33 -4.01
CA ALA A 234 22.76 -2.94 -5.09
C ALA A 234 23.57 -4.12 -5.69
N ASP A 235 23.16 -5.36 -5.41
CA ASP A 235 23.79 -6.56 -5.95
C ASP A 235 23.20 -6.86 -7.34
N GLU A 236 24.04 -6.86 -8.37
CA GLU A 236 23.63 -7.14 -9.76
C GLU A 236 23.09 -8.56 -9.98
N SER A 237 23.34 -9.48 -9.03
CA SER A 237 22.72 -10.81 -9.04
C SER A 237 21.30 -10.82 -8.47
N HIS A 238 20.85 -9.74 -7.82
CA HIS A 238 19.50 -9.62 -7.29
C HIS A 238 18.53 -9.05 -8.34
N LEU A 239 17.24 -9.16 -8.09
CA LEU A 239 16.21 -8.82 -9.07
C LEU A 239 15.73 -7.37 -8.92
N LYS A 240 15.83 -6.60 -10.00
CA LYS A 240 15.04 -5.36 -10.17
C LYS A 240 13.55 -5.70 -10.32
N ALA A 241 12.72 -5.01 -9.55
CA ALA A 241 11.31 -4.84 -9.81
C ALA A 241 11.12 -4.27 -11.23
N VAL A 242 10.14 -4.80 -11.97
CA VAL A 242 9.88 -4.34 -13.35
C VAL A 242 8.45 -4.61 -13.77
N SER A 243 7.91 -3.72 -14.59
CA SER A 243 6.70 -3.90 -15.35
C SER A 243 7.03 -4.40 -16.77
N LEU A 244 6.37 -5.47 -17.20
CA LEU A 244 6.57 -6.07 -18.52
C LEU A 244 5.28 -6.01 -19.33
N LEU A 245 5.41 -5.78 -20.62
CA LEU A 245 4.31 -5.85 -21.59
C LEU A 245 4.59 -6.96 -22.60
N LEU A 246 4.12 -8.17 -22.29
CA LEU A 246 4.43 -9.37 -23.08
C LEU A 246 3.27 -9.77 -23.99
N PRO A 247 3.51 -10.33 -25.19
CA PRO A 247 2.44 -10.89 -26.02
C PRO A 247 1.80 -12.11 -25.34
N LEU A 248 0.48 -12.29 -25.48
CA LEU A 248 -0.17 -13.53 -25.02
C LEU A 248 0.31 -14.72 -25.87
N PRO A 249 0.73 -15.85 -25.26
CA PRO A 249 1.25 -16.99 -26.00
C PRO A 249 0.27 -17.54 -27.05
N TRP A 250 -1.02 -17.62 -26.71
CA TRP A 250 -2.09 -18.12 -27.58
C TRP A 250 -2.80 -17.03 -28.40
N ASN A 251 -2.52 -15.75 -28.18
CA ASN A 251 -3.08 -14.64 -28.95
C ASN A 251 -2.13 -13.46 -29.04
N ARG A 252 -1.15 -13.53 -29.95
CA ARG A 252 -0.10 -12.51 -30.09
C ARG A 252 -0.58 -11.11 -30.52
N ALA A 253 -1.84 -10.95 -30.92
CA ALA A 253 -2.43 -9.64 -31.19
C ALA A 253 -2.75 -8.86 -29.89
N ARG A 254 -2.77 -9.56 -28.75
CA ARG A 254 -2.97 -9.01 -27.41
C ARG A 254 -1.64 -8.98 -26.67
N ARG A 255 -1.48 -7.98 -25.79
CA ARG A 255 -0.35 -7.89 -24.87
C ARG A 255 -0.85 -7.87 -23.44
N TRP A 256 -0.01 -8.27 -22.51
CA TRP A 256 -0.37 -8.37 -21.10
C TRP A 256 0.60 -7.54 -20.27
N PRO A 257 0.13 -6.45 -19.64
CA PRO A 257 0.91 -5.75 -18.63
C PRO A 257 0.96 -6.61 -17.37
N LEU A 258 2.17 -6.82 -16.84
CA LEU A 258 2.37 -7.57 -15.61
C LEU A 258 3.48 -6.95 -14.78
N LEU A 259 3.42 -7.15 -13.46
CA LEU A 259 4.49 -6.81 -12.53
C LEU A 259 5.33 -8.06 -12.31
N PHE A 260 6.64 -7.88 -12.27
CA PHE A 260 7.58 -8.90 -11.88
C PHE A 260 8.44 -8.36 -10.74
N LEU A 261 8.27 -8.95 -9.56
CA LEU A 261 8.87 -8.46 -8.32
C LEU A 261 9.47 -9.63 -7.52
N THR A 262 10.21 -9.30 -6.48
CA THR A 262 10.57 -10.26 -5.44
C THR A 262 9.64 -10.15 -4.24
N GLU A 263 9.64 -11.16 -3.38
CA GLU A 263 8.81 -11.17 -2.17
C GLU A 263 9.28 -10.18 -1.10
N GLU A 264 10.57 -9.83 -1.10
CA GLU A 264 11.18 -8.85 -0.18
C GLU A 264 11.16 -7.41 -0.74
N VAL A 265 10.46 -7.19 -1.86
CA VAL A 265 10.36 -5.88 -2.50
C VAL A 265 9.70 -4.84 -1.56
N PRO A 266 10.24 -3.61 -1.47
CA PRO A 266 9.62 -2.58 -0.65
C PRO A 266 8.31 -2.08 -1.26
N LEU A 267 7.40 -1.60 -0.41
CA LEU A 267 6.10 -1.08 -0.84
C LEU A 267 6.21 -0.03 -1.95
N GLY A 268 7.19 0.88 -1.86
CA GLY A 268 7.36 1.96 -2.84
C GLY A 268 7.63 1.42 -4.25
N ASN A 269 8.47 0.40 -4.40
CA ASN A 269 8.69 -0.27 -5.69
C ASN A 269 7.41 -0.99 -6.17
N ILE A 270 6.63 -1.61 -5.28
CA ILE A 270 5.35 -2.26 -5.65
C ILE A 270 4.40 -1.23 -6.28
N VAL A 271 4.16 -0.11 -5.59
CA VAL A 271 3.20 0.88 -6.08
C VAL A 271 3.74 1.59 -7.32
N HIS A 272 5.03 1.88 -7.41
CA HIS A 272 5.66 2.44 -8.60
C HIS A 272 5.43 1.54 -9.83
N GLU A 273 5.77 0.25 -9.76
CA GLU A 273 5.55 -0.67 -10.88
C GLU A 273 4.06 -0.93 -11.15
N ALA A 274 3.21 -0.82 -10.13
CA ALA A 274 1.77 -0.92 -10.32
C ALA A 274 1.23 0.21 -11.20
N PHE A 275 1.77 1.43 -11.08
CA PHE A 275 1.42 2.55 -11.97
C PHE A 275 1.80 2.25 -13.41
N HIS A 276 2.99 1.69 -13.66
CA HIS A 276 3.43 1.30 -15.00
C HIS A 276 2.56 0.22 -15.65
N ALA A 277 1.96 -0.67 -14.85
CA ALA A 277 1.17 -1.78 -15.36
C ALA A 277 -0.36 -1.54 -15.31
N MET A 278 -0.83 -0.31 -15.12
CA MET A 278 -2.27 0.01 -15.13
C MET A 278 -2.96 -0.16 -16.50
N GLY A 279 -2.22 -0.52 -17.55
CA GLY A 279 -2.79 -0.84 -18.86
C GLY A 279 -1.74 -1.20 -19.90
N GLU A 280 -2.14 -1.25 -21.17
CA GLU A 280 -1.21 -1.45 -22.30
C GLU A 280 -0.61 -0.14 -22.81
N HIS A 281 -0.57 0.90 -21.97
CA HIS A 281 -0.01 2.21 -22.30
C HIS A 281 1.28 2.44 -21.54
N ARG A 282 2.17 3.22 -22.13
CA ARG A 282 3.41 3.64 -21.48
C ARG A 282 3.09 4.68 -20.41
N VAL A 283 3.54 4.43 -19.20
CA VAL A 283 3.71 5.44 -18.16
C VAL A 283 5.21 5.74 -18.13
N ASP A 284 5.56 7.02 -18.16
CA ASP A 284 6.96 7.44 -18.18
C ASP A 284 7.49 7.55 -16.76
N ASP A 285 8.67 6.98 -16.55
CA ASP A 285 9.53 7.34 -15.43
C ASP A 285 9.99 8.79 -15.56
N LEU A 286 10.08 9.48 -14.42
CA LEU A 286 10.53 10.86 -14.36
C LEU A 286 12.03 10.99 -14.01
N TYR A 287 12.71 9.85 -13.84
CA TYR A 287 14.16 9.81 -13.67
C TYR A 287 14.88 10.16 -14.98
N LEU A 288 15.53 11.31 -15.04
CA LEU A 288 16.41 11.68 -16.16
C LEU A 288 17.88 11.44 -15.77
N ASP A 289 18.35 12.12 -14.72
CA ASP A 289 19.64 11.93 -14.04
C ASP A 289 19.66 12.75 -12.73
N CYS A 290 20.44 12.36 -11.70
CA CYS A 290 20.45 13.07 -10.40
C CYS A 290 20.81 14.57 -10.50
N ASP A 291 21.55 14.96 -11.55
CA ASP A 291 21.98 16.34 -11.79
C ASP A 291 21.10 17.07 -12.83
N ASP A 292 20.09 16.40 -13.39
CA ASP A 292 19.16 17.03 -14.34
C ASP A 292 18.17 17.94 -13.58
N PRO A 293 18.04 19.23 -13.95
CA PRO A 293 17.13 20.16 -13.27
C PRO A 293 15.64 19.80 -13.40
N LEU A 294 15.30 18.86 -14.28
CA LEU A 294 13.95 18.34 -14.46
C LEU A 294 13.66 17.08 -13.62
N THR A 295 14.63 16.58 -12.85
CA THR A 295 14.44 15.47 -11.91
C THR A 295 13.56 15.90 -10.73
N THR A 296 12.46 15.18 -10.55
CA THR A 296 11.50 15.35 -9.44
C THR A 296 12.07 14.82 -8.12
N GLY A 297 12.97 13.84 -8.18
CA GLY A 297 13.63 13.21 -7.05
C GLY A 297 12.63 12.64 -6.04
N ILE A 298 12.88 12.86 -4.75
CA ILE A 298 12.06 12.30 -3.65
C ILE A 298 10.61 12.80 -3.59
N TRP A 299 10.24 13.74 -4.45
CA TRP A 299 8.92 14.37 -4.46
C TRP A 299 7.89 13.60 -5.28
N ASP A 300 8.32 12.71 -6.18
CA ASP A 300 7.41 11.94 -7.04
C ASP A 300 7.63 10.44 -6.90
N LEU A 301 6.54 9.67 -6.92
CA LEU A 301 6.58 8.21 -6.87
C LEU A 301 7.20 7.62 -8.15
N MET A 302 6.98 8.24 -9.29
CA MET A 302 7.55 7.87 -10.59
C MET A 302 9.02 8.31 -10.73
N ASP A 303 9.57 8.85 -9.65
CA ASP A 303 10.97 9.22 -9.42
C ASP A 303 11.38 8.70 -8.02
N ALA A 304 12.46 9.20 -7.42
CA ALA A 304 13.11 8.63 -6.24
C ALA A 304 12.23 8.59 -4.99
N GLY A 305 11.02 9.16 -5.03
CA GLY A 305 10.02 9.04 -3.97
C GLY A 305 9.62 7.60 -3.64
N GLN A 306 9.77 6.65 -4.58
CA GLN A 306 9.57 5.22 -4.29
C GLN A 306 10.53 4.65 -3.23
N TYR A 307 11.64 5.34 -2.92
CA TYR A 307 12.61 4.93 -1.90
C TYR A 307 12.51 5.73 -0.60
N ARG A 308 11.56 6.66 -0.49
CA ARG A 308 11.47 7.56 0.65
C ARG A 308 11.11 6.82 1.93
N GLY A 309 11.91 7.02 2.98
CA GLY A 309 11.70 6.41 4.29
C GLY A 309 12.16 4.95 4.37
N TRP A 310 12.84 4.45 3.34
CA TRP A 310 13.50 3.15 3.36
C TRP A 310 14.70 3.09 4.33
N ASP A 311 15.30 4.24 4.63
CA ASP A 311 16.51 4.41 5.44
C ASP A 311 16.25 4.62 6.95
N ARG A 312 15.00 4.42 7.41
CA ARG A 312 14.61 4.60 8.82
C ARG A 312 14.38 3.28 9.55
#